data_AF-A0A4P8IL99-F1
#
_entry.id   AF-A0A4P8IL99-F1
#
_cell.length_a   1.000
_cell.length_b   1.000
_cell.length_c   1.000
_cell.angle_alpha   90.00
_cell.angle_beta   90.00
_cell.angle_gamma   90.00
#
_symmetry.space_group_name_H-M   'P 1'
#
loop_
_entity.id
_entity.type
_entity.pdbx_description
1 polymer ?
#
loop_
_entity_poly.entity_id
_entity_poly.type
_entity_poly.pdbx_seq_one_letter_code
_entity_poly.pdbx_strand_id
1 'polypeptide(L)'
;MRSVSLIAGEYRNIITLCLEKNDNADNFYEEIQSSIEKAEEGDGVMIFTDILGGTPSNLSTLAARRHHLFCLTGLNLPMMIEFLMSAEDGLTLEELADRCFEAASSGIRITNKV
;
A
#
# COMPACT_ATOMS: atom_id res chain seq x y z
N MET A 1 7.43 3.61 6.61
CA MET A 1 8.26 4.57 5.86
C MET A 1 9.69 4.69 6.38
N ARG A 2 9.96 5.10 7.63
CA ARG A 2 11.36 5.25 8.13
C ARG A 2 12.28 4.05 7.86
N SER A 3 11.83 2.83 8.17
CA SER A 3 12.61 1.61 7.95
C SER A 3 12.89 1.33 6.47
N VAL A 4 11.93 1.68 5.60
CA VAL A 4 12.04 1.51 4.15
C VAL A 4 13.08 2.50 3.59
N SER A 5 13.05 3.75 4.08
CA SER A 5 13.99 4.79 3.63
C SER A 5 15.47 4.47 3.94
N LEU A 6 15.73 3.70 5.00
CA LEU A 6 17.09 3.24 5.31
C LEU A 6 17.64 2.22 4.31
N ILE A 7 16.76 1.50 3.61
CA ILE A 7 17.12 0.39 2.72
C ILE A 7 17.11 0.84 1.27
N ALA A 8 16.02 1.49 0.86
CA ALA A 8 15.74 1.81 -0.53
C ALA A 8 15.91 3.30 -0.84
N GLY A 9 16.14 4.16 0.17
CA GLY A 9 16.28 5.61 0.00
C GLY A 9 14.95 6.37 0.13
N GLU A 10 14.96 7.68 -0.12
CA GLU A 10 13.73 8.47 -0.11
C GLU A 10 12.98 8.33 -1.43
N TYR A 11 11.68 8.06 -1.33
CA TYR A 11 10.79 7.98 -2.47
C TYR A 11 9.81 9.13 -2.45
N ARG A 12 9.57 9.67 -3.64
CA ARG A 12 8.53 10.67 -3.86
C ARG A 12 7.21 9.92 -4.05
N ASN A 13 6.11 10.65 -3.87
CA ASN A 13 4.78 10.18 -4.18
C ASN A 13 4.24 9.01 -3.30
N ILE A 14 4.64 8.97 -2.02
CA ILE A 14 4.00 8.10 -1.02
C ILE A 14 3.25 8.96 -0.01
N ILE A 15 1.95 8.69 0.12
CA ILE A 15 1.07 9.35 1.09
C ILE A 15 0.72 8.35 2.18
N THR A 16 0.89 8.76 3.44
CA THR A 16 0.53 7.94 4.61
C THR A 16 -0.67 8.53 5.32
N LEU A 17 -1.72 7.74 5.48
CA LEU A 17 -2.92 8.11 6.21
C LEU A 17 -3.00 7.32 7.51
N CYS A 18 -3.49 7.96 8.58
CA CYS A 18 -3.69 7.35 9.88
C CYS A 18 -5.10 7.69 10.37
N LEU A 19 -5.86 6.67 10.76
CA LEU A 19 -7.19 6.86 11.34
C LEU A 19 -7.06 6.85 12.86
N GLU A 20 -7.38 7.97 13.50
CA GLU A 20 -7.41 8.13 14.95
C GLU A 20 -8.77 7.75 15.54
N LYS A 21 -8.81 7.47 16.85
CA LYS A 21 -10.04 6.99 17.54
C LYS A 21 -11.26 7.91 17.42
N ASN A 22 -11.04 9.20 17.23
CA ASN A 22 -12.10 10.21 17.18
C ASN A 22 -12.43 10.64 15.75
N ASP A 23 -11.79 10.04 14.75
CA ASP A 23 -12.01 10.39 13.35
C ASP A 23 -13.34 9.82 12.86
N ASN A 24 -14.01 10.58 12.01
CA ASN A 24 -15.18 10.11 11.30
C ASN A 24 -14.75 9.29 10.08
N ALA A 25 -15.32 8.10 9.91
CA ALA A 25 -15.11 7.23 8.76
C ALA A 25 -15.40 7.93 7.41
N ASP A 26 -16.42 8.80 7.35
CA ASP A 26 -16.76 9.52 6.11
C ASP A 26 -15.65 10.51 5.74
N ASN A 27 -15.15 11.28 6.71
CA ASN A 27 -14.05 12.22 6.50
C ASN A 27 -12.77 11.48 6.10
N PHE A 28 -12.50 10.33 6.73
CA PHE A 28 -11.34 9.51 6.37
C PHE A 28 -11.46 8.92 4.96
N TYR A 29 -12.68 8.55 4.55
CA TYR A 29 -12.92 8.12 3.18
C TYR A 29 -12.67 9.24 2.18
N GLU A 30 -13.11 10.47 2.46
CA GLU A 30 -12.78 11.65 1.63
C GLU A 30 -11.27 11.89 1.56
N GLU A 31 -10.55 11.71 2.67
CA GLU A 31 -9.09 11.83 2.71
C GLU A 31 -8.41 10.76 1.85
N ILE A 32 -8.90 9.51 1.87
CA ILE A 32 -8.45 8.45 0.96
C ILE A 32 -8.66 8.86 -0.50
N GLN A 33 -9.86 9.35 -0.86
CA GLN A 33 -10.16 9.78 -2.23
C GLN A 33 -9.21 10.89 -2.68
N SER A 34 -9.05 11.94 -1.88
CA SER A 34 -8.14 13.04 -2.19
C SER A 34 -6.67 12.59 -2.28
N SER A 35 -6.27 11.61 -1.47
CA SER A 35 -4.91 11.08 -1.52
C SER A 35 -4.64 10.25 -2.77
N ILE A 36 -5.62 9.47 -3.24
CA ILE A 36 -5.53 8.78 -4.53
C ILE A 36 -5.33 9.79 -5.66
N GLU A 37 -6.15 10.85 -5.71
CA GLU A 37 -6.03 11.89 -6.74
C GLU A 37 -4.69 12.63 -6.70
N LYS A 38 -4.13 12.85 -5.51
CA LYS A 38 -2.81 13.49 -5.35
C LYS A 38 -1.65 12.58 -5.72
N ALA A 39 -1.80 11.28 -5.53
CA ALA A 39 -0.77 10.29 -5.81
C ALA A 39 -0.77 9.81 -7.27
N GLU A 40 -1.87 10.03 -7.99
CA GLU A 40 -1.98 9.62 -9.40
C GLU A 40 -1.03 10.41 -10.30
N GLU A 41 -0.17 9.70 -11.03
CA GLU A 41 0.78 10.26 -12.00
C GLU A 41 0.58 9.74 -13.44
N GLY A 42 -0.41 8.86 -13.66
CA GLY A 42 -0.81 8.34 -14.98
C GLY A 42 -0.82 6.80 -15.07
N ASP A 43 -0.13 6.12 -14.15
CA ASP A 43 0.06 4.66 -14.14
C ASP A 43 -0.77 3.94 -13.06
N GLY A 44 -1.63 4.67 -12.35
CA GLY A 44 -2.45 4.14 -11.27
C GLY A 44 -1.80 4.27 -9.89
N VAL A 45 -2.55 3.89 -8.86
CA VAL A 45 -2.15 4.00 -7.45
C VAL A 45 -2.28 2.65 -6.73
N MET A 46 -1.24 2.24 -6.01
CA MET A 46 -1.27 1.10 -5.09
C MET A 46 -1.66 1.54 -3.68
N ILE A 47 -2.62 0.84 -3.06
CA ILE A 47 -3.03 1.10 -1.69
C ILE A 47 -2.51 -0.01 -0.78
N PHE A 48 -1.89 0.37 0.33
CA PHE A 48 -1.38 -0.56 1.33
C PHE A 48 -1.99 -0.29 2.70
N THR A 49 -2.45 -1.33 3.38
CA THR A 49 -3.01 -1.25 4.74
C THR A 49 -2.37 -2.25 5.68
N ASP A 50 -2.45 -1.96 6.98
CA ASP A 50 -1.86 -2.77 8.04
C ASP A 50 -2.60 -4.09 8.27
N ILE A 51 -3.92 -4.06 8.49
CA ILE A 51 -4.71 -5.22 8.89
C ILE A 51 -6.01 -5.34 8.10
N LEU A 52 -6.34 -6.56 7.69
CA LEU A 52 -7.61 -6.86 7.04
C LEU A 52 -8.79 -6.69 8.01
N GLY A 53 -9.86 -6.05 7.55
CA GLY A 53 -11.12 -5.91 8.29
C GLY A 53 -11.21 -4.69 9.21
N GLY A 54 -10.13 -3.91 9.35
CA GLY A 54 -10.17 -2.60 9.99
C GLY A 54 -10.86 -1.53 9.13
N THR A 55 -11.35 -0.46 9.75
CA THR A 55 -11.97 0.67 9.02
C THR A 55 -11.07 1.21 7.90
N PRO A 56 -9.75 1.43 8.10
CA PRO A 56 -8.88 1.86 7.01
C PRO A 56 -8.85 0.86 5.85
N SER A 57 -8.70 -0.44 6.13
CA SER A 57 -8.68 -1.50 5.10
C SER A 57 -10.00 -1.61 4.33
N ASN A 58 -11.15 -1.52 5.01
CA ASN A 58 -12.46 -1.63 4.38
C ASN A 58 -12.74 -0.43 3.45
N LEU A 59 -12.45 0.78 3.93
CA LEU A 59 -12.62 2.01 3.15
C LEU A 59 -11.64 2.07 1.97
N SER A 60 -10.39 1.69 2.18
CA SER A 60 -9.39 1.56 1.12
C SER A 60 -9.79 0.53 0.07
N THR A 61 -10.36 -0.62 0.48
CA THR A 61 -10.87 -1.64 -0.46
C THR A 61 -12.05 -1.10 -1.28
N LEU A 62 -12.96 -0.34 -0.66
CA LEU A 62 -14.06 0.31 -1.36
C LEU A 62 -13.54 1.33 -2.38
N ALA A 63 -12.58 2.16 -1.99
CA ALA A 63 -11.92 3.12 -2.88
C ALA A 63 -11.23 2.41 -4.05
N ALA A 64 -10.45 1.36 -3.77
CA ALA A 64 -9.73 0.61 -4.78
C ALA A 64 -10.67 0.02 -5.84
N ARG A 65 -11.78 -0.60 -5.42
CA ARG A 65 -12.79 -1.13 -6.34
C ARG A 65 -13.41 -0.05 -7.23
N ARG A 66 -13.66 1.14 -6.69
CA ARG A 66 -14.27 2.25 -7.42
C ARG A 66 -13.34 2.82 -8.49
N HIS A 67 -12.04 2.83 -8.23
CA HIS A 67 -11.01 3.39 -9.11
C HIS A 67 -10.26 2.34 -9.94
N HIS A 68 -10.67 1.07 -9.90
CA HIS A 68 -9.96 -0.04 -10.54
C HIS A 68 -8.49 -0.18 -10.12
N LEU A 69 -8.23 0.04 -8.82
CA LEU A 69 -6.92 -0.07 -8.19
C LEU A 69 -6.81 -1.36 -7.37
N PHE A 70 -5.61 -1.63 -6.85
CA PHE A 70 -5.33 -2.74 -5.95
C PHE A 70 -5.04 -2.26 -4.52
N CYS A 71 -5.60 -2.97 -3.54
CA CYS A 71 -5.40 -2.71 -2.12
C CYS A 71 -4.85 -3.98 -1.45
N LEU A 72 -3.63 -3.90 -0.90
CA LEU A 72 -3.00 -4.99 -0.16
C LEU A 72 -3.05 -4.72 1.34
N THR A 73 -3.36 -5.75 2.12
CA THR A 73 -3.34 -5.71 3.59
C THR A 73 -2.12 -6.45 4.14
N GLY A 74 -1.82 -6.31 5.43
CA GLY A 74 -0.69 -7.02 6.04
C GLY A 74 0.64 -6.37 5.71
N LEU A 75 0.66 -5.04 5.54
CA LEU A 75 1.83 -4.27 5.16
C LEU A 75 3.08 -4.71 5.94
N ASN A 76 4.10 -5.11 5.21
CA ASN A 76 5.38 -5.50 5.77
C ASN A 76 6.54 -4.94 4.93
N LEU A 77 7.76 -5.08 5.46
CA LEU A 77 8.94 -4.49 4.85
C LEU A 77 9.29 -5.11 3.48
N PRO A 78 9.29 -6.45 3.31
CA PRO A 78 9.49 -7.09 2.00
C PRO A 78 8.55 -6.57 0.90
N MET A 79 7.25 -6.44 1.22
CA MET A 79 6.25 -5.89 0.30
C MET A 79 6.61 -4.46 -0.16
N MET A 80 6.99 -3.59 0.78
CA MET A 80 7.35 -2.21 0.45
C MET A 80 8.64 -2.11 -0.35
N ILE A 81 9.62 -2.96 -0.07
CA ILE A 81 10.87 -3.00 -0.84
C ILE A 81 10.56 -3.41 -2.28
N GLU A 82 9.77 -4.47 -2.48
CA GLU A 82 9.37 -4.93 -3.80
C GLU A 82 8.62 -3.84 -4.59
N PHE A 83 7.62 -3.21 -3.97
CA PHE A 83 6.88 -2.10 -4.60
C PHE A 83 7.83 -1.01 -5.10
N LEU A 84 8.77 -0.59 -4.26
CA LEU A 84 9.69 0.49 -4.57
C LEU A 84 10.75 0.13 -5.61
N MET A 85 11.11 -1.14 -5.71
CA MET A 85 12.05 -1.63 -6.71
C MET A 85 11.40 -1.86 -8.07
N SER A 86 10.10 -2.18 -8.10
CA SER A 86 9.39 -2.55 -9.32
C SER A 86 8.37 -1.54 -9.83
N ALA A 87 8.08 -0.46 -9.09
CA ALA A 87 7.13 0.57 -9.54
C ALA A 87 7.55 1.24 -10.86
N GLU A 88 8.86 1.35 -11.14
CA GLU A 88 9.38 1.98 -12.36
C GLU A 88 9.71 0.98 -13.48
N ASP A 89 9.41 -0.32 -13.29
CA ASP A 89 9.75 -1.39 -14.25
C ASP A 89 8.78 -1.47 -15.45
N GLY A 90 7.80 -0.56 -15.56
CA GLY A 90 6.80 -0.56 -16.63
C GLY A 90 5.78 -1.71 -16.54
N LEU A 91 5.57 -2.23 -15.33
CA LEU A 91 4.58 -3.27 -15.04
C LEU A 91 3.16 -2.70 -15.04
N THR A 92 2.18 -3.55 -15.33
CA THR A 92 0.79 -3.23 -15.02
C THR A 92 0.57 -3.18 -13.50
N LEU A 93 -0.46 -2.45 -13.07
CA LEU A 93 -0.81 -2.35 -11.65
C LEU A 93 -1.14 -3.72 -11.02
N GLU A 94 -1.72 -4.64 -11.80
CA GLU A 94 -2.02 -6.01 -11.38
C GLU A 94 -0.73 -6.83 -11.17
N GLU A 95 0.19 -6.81 -12.13
CA GLU A 95 1.49 -7.49 -12.00
C GLU A 95 2.29 -6.96 -10.81
N LEU A 96 2.26 -5.65 -10.57
CA LEU A 96 2.90 -5.03 -9.41
C LEU A 96 2.24 -5.49 -8.10
N ALA A 97 0.91 -5.59 -8.06
CA ALA A 97 0.18 -6.11 -6.91
C ALA A 97 0.55 -7.56 -6.60
N ASP A 98 0.63 -8.41 -7.61
CA ASP A 98 1.00 -9.82 -7.46
C ASP A 98 2.44 -9.98 -6.95
N ARG A 99 3.41 -9.23 -7.50
CA ARG A 99 4.80 -9.23 -7.00
C ARG A 99 4.87 -8.79 -5.54
N CYS A 100 4.18 -7.71 -5.19
CA CYS A 100 4.13 -7.23 -3.81
C CYS A 100 3.55 -8.29 -2.87
N PHE A 101 2.50 -9.00 -3.28
CA PHE A 101 1.89 -10.08 -2.51
C PHE A 101 2.85 -11.27 -2.31
N GLU A 102 3.56 -11.67 -3.37
CA GLU A 102 4.57 -12.74 -3.31
C GLU A 102 5.75 -12.37 -2.40
N ALA A 103 6.28 -11.15 -2.53
CA ALA A 103 7.33 -10.63 -1.67
C ALA A 103 6.89 -10.57 -0.20
N ALA A 104 5.65 -10.11 0.05
CA ALA A 104 5.09 -10.06 1.39
C ALA A 104 5.04 -11.45 2.05
N SER A 105 4.56 -12.45 1.31
CA SER A 105 4.38 -13.82 1.78
C SER A 105 5.71 -14.56 1.94
N SER A 106 6.63 -14.37 1.00
CA SER A 106 7.96 -14.98 1.03
C SER A 106 8.87 -14.38 2.11
N GLY A 107 8.63 -13.13 2.50
CA GLY A 107 9.36 -12.48 3.58
C GLY A 107 9.01 -12.97 4.98
N ILE A 108 7.92 -13.71 5.16
CA ILE A 108 7.52 -14.27 6.46
C ILE A 108 8.25 -15.61 6.66
N ARG A 109 9.22 -15.64 7.56
CA ARG A 109 10.03 -16.83 7.86
C ARG A 109 10.30 -16.96 9.36
N ILE A 110 10.39 -18.20 9.85
CA ILE A 110 10.87 -18.49 11.20
C ILE A 110 12.38 -18.77 11.08
N THR A 111 13.22 -17.78 11.37
CA THR A 111 14.66 -17.82 11.07
C THR A 111 15.46 -18.91 11.80
N ASN A 112 14.92 -19.48 12.88
CA ASN A 112 15.51 -20.60 13.61
C ASN A 112 14.86 -21.97 13.31
N LYS A 113 14.05 -22.05 12.25
CA LYS A 113 13.49 -23.30 11.71
C LYS A 113 13.80 -23.49 10.22
N VAL A 114 14.63 -22.62 9.66
CA VAL A 114 15.16 -22.71 8.29
C VAL A 114 16.54 -23.35 8.33
#